data_AF-A0A0G1RYY4-F1
#
_entry.id   AF-A0A0G1RYY4-F1
#
_cell.length_a   1.000
_cell.length_b   1.000
_cell.length_c   1.000
_cell.angle_alpha   90.00
_cell.angle_beta   90.00
_cell.angle_gamma   90.00
#
_symmetry.space_group_name_H-M   'P 1'
#
loop_
_entity.id
_entity.type
_entity.pdbx_description
1 polymer ?
#
loop_
_entity_poly.entity_id
_entity_poly.type
_entity_poly.pdbx_seq_one_letter_code
_entity_poly.pdbx_strand_id
1 'polypeptide(L)'
;MLKSTTPSIAPRAIAAVGATTSADTRVSQSGAVKKSSFFTKVLLLLLLVSMAGFVWSYMNYKKYEQKVARLSTPEGQQEVVKQETAALVAKVKRLIVLPEDEEPTVASILDAEGLAKDQPFYKDSHNGDKVIIYVKAQKAIIYDPNRDLLVNVGPVFIENRGAGTPAASPSNATSATTTE
;
A
#
# COMPACT_ATOMS: atom_id res chain seq x y z
N MET A 1 42.89 -76.59 29.52
CA MET A 1 41.73 -76.59 30.43
C MET A 1 40.48 -76.56 29.55
N LEU A 2 40.01 -77.66 28.97
CA LEU A 2 39.16 -78.74 29.53
C LEU A 2 37.96 -78.27 30.35
N LYS A 3 36.76 -78.28 29.73
CA LYS A 3 35.58 -79.12 30.03
C LYS A 3 34.41 -78.61 29.16
N SER A 4 34.04 -79.25 28.04
CA SER A 4 33.30 -80.52 27.85
C SER A 4 31.82 -80.48 28.29
N THR A 5 30.96 -80.79 27.31
CA THR A 5 29.73 -81.61 27.40
C THR A 5 28.39 -80.91 27.05
N THR A 6 28.04 -80.98 25.76
CA THR A 6 26.88 -81.65 25.09
C THR A 6 25.46 -81.68 25.72
N PRO A 7 24.38 -81.99 24.95
CA PRO A 7 23.15 -81.19 24.86
C PRO A 7 21.90 -81.97 25.35
N SER A 8 20.73 -81.33 25.37
CA SER A 8 19.45 -82.05 25.45
C SER A 8 18.53 -81.64 24.31
N ILE A 9 18.15 -82.64 23.53
CA ILE A 9 17.42 -82.57 22.26
C ILE A 9 15.98 -83.05 22.48
N ALA A 10 15.04 -82.30 21.88
CA ALA A 10 13.71 -82.71 21.37
C ALA A 10 12.56 -82.96 22.37
N PRO A 11 11.27 -82.84 21.96
CA PRO A 11 10.76 -82.94 20.58
C PRO A 11 9.79 -81.85 20.07
N ARG A 12 9.62 -81.91 18.73
CA ARG A 12 8.64 -81.21 17.89
C ARG A 12 7.20 -81.69 18.17
N ALA A 13 6.25 -80.77 18.11
CA ALA A 13 4.84 -80.99 17.73
C ALA A 13 4.39 -79.69 17.02
N ILE A 14 4.23 -79.63 15.70
CA ILE A 14 3.11 -80.09 14.85
C ILE A 14 1.76 -79.42 15.21
N ALA A 15 1.38 -78.49 14.33
CA ALA A 15 0.03 -78.17 13.83
C ALA A 15 -1.14 -77.81 14.77
N ALA A 16 -1.70 -76.61 14.56
CA ALA A 16 -3.13 -76.32 14.34
C ALA A 16 -3.24 -74.80 14.06
N VAL A 17 -3.50 -74.33 12.84
CA VAL A 17 -4.82 -74.22 12.18
C VAL A 17 -5.92 -73.79 13.15
N GLY A 18 -6.36 -72.54 13.02
CA GLY A 18 -7.49 -72.00 13.76
C GLY A 18 -7.56 -70.47 13.82
N ALA A 19 -7.42 -69.78 12.68
CA ALA A 19 -7.85 -68.38 12.60
C ALA A 19 -9.36 -68.37 12.31
N THR A 20 -10.17 -68.11 13.32
CA THR A 20 -11.49 -67.44 13.26
C THR A 20 -12.16 -67.56 14.62
N THR A 21 -12.20 -66.47 15.39
CA THR A 21 -13.23 -66.26 16.41
C THR A 21 -13.35 -64.76 16.67
N SER A 22 -14.55 -64.27 16.41
CA SER A 22 -15.04 -62.91 16.63
C SER A 22 -14.92 -62.47 18.08
N ALA A 23 -14.56 -61.21 18.30
CA ALA A 23 -14.88 -60.45 19.51
C ALA A 23 -15.07 -58.98 19.07
N ASP A 24 -16.30 -58.54 18.93
CA ASP A 24 -17.13 -57.94 19.99
C ASP A 24 -17.12 -56.42 19.84
N THR A 25 -18.21 -55.94 19.25
CA THR A 25 -18.60 -54.54 19.19
C THR A 25 -19.03 -54.08 20.59
N ARG A 26 -18.21 -53.24 21.24
CA ARG A 26 -18.68 -52.37 22.33
C ARG A 26 -18.53 -50.90 21.96
N VAL A 27 -19.66 -50.37 21.51
CA VAL A 27 -20.07 -48.98 21.66
C VAL A 27 -19.93 -48.57 23.12
N SER A 28 -19.19 -47.51 23.42
CA SER A 28 -19.51 -46.56 24.50
C SER A 28 -18.40 -45.52 24.61
N GLN A 29 -18.64 -44.30 24.11
CA GLN A 29 -18.27 -43.03 24.75
C GLN A 29 -19.09 -41.89 24.12
N SER A 30 -20.36 -41.76 24.51
CA SER A 30 -21.10 -40.51 24.38
C SER A 30 -20.96 -39.77 25.71
N GLY A 31 -19.86 -39.03 25.87
CA GLY A 31 -19.70 -38.09 26.96
C GLY A 31 -20.59 -36.89 26.70
N ALA A 32 -21.73 -36.82 27.38
CA ALA A 32 -22.59 -35.65 27.38
C ALA A 32 -21.80 -34.46 27.97
N VAL A 33 -21.29 -33.58 27.09
CA VAL A 33 -20.65 -32.33 27.49
C VAL A 33 -21.71 -31.47 28.17
N LYS A 34 -21.64 -31.34 29.49
CA LYS A 34 -22.48 -30.42 30.27
C LYS A 34 -22.16 -28.99 29.84
N LYS A 35 -22.90 -28.49 28.86
CA LYS A 35 -22.83 -27.15 28.28
C LYS A 35 -23.04 -26.10 29.38
N SER A 36 -21.97 -25.47 29.83
CA SER A 36 -22.08 -24.39 30.81
C SER A 36 -22.61 -23.14 30.11
N SER A 37 -23.67 -22.56 30.68
CA SER A 37 -24.28 -21.32 30.20
C SER A 37 -23.27 -20.17 30.15
N PHE A 38 -22.22 -20.23 30.98
CA PHE A 38 -21.13 -19.26 31.00
C PHE A 38 -20.30 -19.27 29.71
N PHE A 39 -19.82 -20.44 29.26
CA PHE A 39 -19.08 -20.54 27.99
C PHE A 39 -19.97 -20.20 26.78
N THR A 40 -21.25 -20.53 26.84
CA THR A 40 -22.21 -20.14 25.79
C THR A 40 -22.39 -18.62 25.74
N LYS A 41 -22.46 -17.94 26.88
CA LYS A 41 -22.55 -16.47 26.97
C LYS A 41 -21.25 -15.79 26.54
N VAL A 42 -20.08 -16.33 26.91
CA VAL A 42 -18.78 -15.81 26.46
C VAL A 42 -18.62 -16.00 24.95
N LEU A 43 -19.02 -17.14 24.40
CA LEU A 43 -19.01 -17.38 22.95
C LEU A 43 -19.97 -16.43 22.23
N LEU A 44 -21.16 -16.19 22.78
CA LEU A 44 -22.12 -15.22 22.23
C LEU A 44 -21.58 -13.79 22.30
N LEU A 45 -20.91 -13.40 23.38
CA LEU A 45 -20.29 -12.08 23.52
C LEU A 45 -19.17 -11.89 22.49
N LEU A 46 -18.31 -12.90 22.31
CA LEU A 46 -17.20 -12.88 21.35
C LEU A 46 -17.73 -12.82 19.90
N LEU A 47 -18.80 -13.57 19.60
CA LEU A 47 -19.49 -13.50 18.31
C LEU A 47 -20.08 -12.10 18.05
N LEU A 48 -20.64 -11.46 19.07
CA LEU A 48 -21.23 -10.12 18.98
C LEU A 48 -20.16 -9.04 18.72
N VAL A 49 -19.02 -9.13 19.40
CA VAL A 49 -17.86 -8.25 19.16
C VAL A 49 -17.29 -8.48 17.75
N SER A 50 -17.20 -9.74 17.31
CA SER A 50 -16.72 -10.07 15.96
C SER A 50 -17.67 -9.57 14.87
N MET A 51 -19.00 -9.66 15.08
CA MET A 51 -20.01 -9.07 14.19
C MET A 51 -19.92 -7.55 14.14
N ALA A 52 -19.72 -6.87 15.28
CA ALA A 52 -19.53 -5.42 15.30
C ALA A 52 -18.26 -5.00 14.55
N GLY A 53 -17.15 -5.71 14.74
CA GLY A 53 -15.91 -5.51 13.98
C GLY A 53 -16.08 -5.76 12.49
N PHE A 54 -16.85 -6.79 12.12
CA PHE A 54 -17.15 -7.12 10.72
C PHE A 54 -18.02 -6.05 10.05
N VAL A 55 -19.07 -5.57 10.72
CA VAL A 55 -19.92 -4.47 10.23
C VAL A 55 -19.11 -3.18 10.09
N TRP A 56 -18.27 -2.85 11.08
CA TRP A 56 -17.39 -1.67 11.01
C TRP A 56 -16.40 -1.79 9.85
N SER A 57 -15.75 -2.94 9.69
CA SER A 57 -14.82 -3.21 8.58
C SER A 57 -15.51 -3.15 7.21
N TYR A 58 -16.70 -3.74 7.08
CA TYR A 58 -17.49 -3.73 5.84
C TYR A 58 -17.93 -2.31 5.47
N MET A 59 -18.41 -1.52 6.45
CA MET A 59 -18.72 -0.11 6.23
C MET A 59 -17.48 0.71 5.86
N ASN A 60 -16.31 0.38 6.43
CA ASN A 60 -15.05 1.04 6.10
C ASN A 60 -14.60 0.70 4.66
N TYR A 61 -14.74 -0.55 4.22
CA TYR A 61 -14.40 -1.00 2.87
C TYR A 61 -15.27 -0.33 1.79
N LYS A 62 -16.58 -0.17 2.03
CA LYS A 62 -17.47 0.55 1.09
C LYS A 62 -17.16 2.04 0.93
N LYS A 63 -16.51 2.68 1.91
CA LYS A 63 -16.04 4.08 1.78
C LYS A 63 -14.83 4.22 0.86
N TYR A 64 -14.06 3.15 0.61
CA TYR A 64 -12.92 3.18 -0.31
C TYR A 64 -13.37 3.20 -1.78
N GLU A 65 -14.38 2.41 -2.14
CA GLU A 65 -14.94 2.35 -3.51
C GLU A 65 -15.37 3.73 -4.06
N GLN A 66 -15.92 4.62 -3.23
CA GLN A 66 -16.34 5.95 -3.68
C GLN A 66 -15.18 6.90 -3.97
N LYS A 67 -14.02 6.73 -3.32
CA LYS A 67 -12.81 7.45 -3.71
C LYS A 67 -12.31 6.93 -5.06
N VAL A 68 -12.21 5.61 -5.22
CA VAL A 68 -11.71 5.02 -6.49
C VAL A 68 -12.64 5.33 -7.67
N ALA A 69 -13.96 5.30 -7.48
CA ALA A 69 -14.94 5.61 -8.52
C ALA A 69 -14.89 7.09 -8.96
N ARG A 70 -14.66 8.04 -8.04
CA ARG A 70 -14.52 9.47 -8.39
C ARG A 70 -13.18 9.80 -9.03
N LEU A 71 -12.11 9.08 -8.68
CA LEU A 71 -10.83 9.15 -9.39
C LEU A 71 -10.87 8.48 -10.79
N SER A 72 -11.92 7.72 -11.13
CA SER A 72 -12.01 7.03 -12.42
C SER A 72 -12.64 7.88 -13.54
N THR A 73 -13.22 9.03 -13.18
CA THR A 73 -13.77 10.04 -14.11
C THR A 73 -12.85 11.26 -14.18
N PRO A 74 -12.56 11.82 -15.37
CA PRO A 74 -11.73 13.01 -15.53
C PRO A 74 -12.20 14.21 -14.68
N GLU A 75 -13.52 14.36 -14.48
CA GLU A 75 -14.08 15.45 -13.67
C GLU A 75 -13.79 15.29 -12.17
N GLY A 76 -13.92 14.08 -11.63
CA GLY A 76 -13.66 13.81 -10.22
C GLY A 76 -12.18 13.88 -9.84
N GLN A 77 -11.28 13.60 -10.78
CA GLN A 77 -9.83 13.78 -10.58
C GLN A 77 -9.44 15.26 -10.51
N GLN A 78 -10.09 16.12 -11.31
CA GLN A 78 -9.91 17.57 -11.23
C GLN A 78 -10.45 18.17 -9.93
N GLU A 79 -11.59 17.68 -9.43
CA GLU A 79 -12.14 18.14 -8.15
C GLU A 79 -11.23 17.77 -6.97
N VAL A 80 -10.66 16.56 -6.94
CA VAL A 80 -9.73 16.13 -5.89
C VAL A 80 -8.45 16.96 -5.93
N VAL A 81 -7.86 17.16 -7.12
CA VAL A 81 -6.66 18.01 -7.27
C VAL A 81 -6.93 19.45 -6.85
N LYS A 82 -8.11 20.01 -7.16
CA LYS A 82 -8.50 21.35 -6.69
C LYS A 82 -8.65 21.42 -5.18
N GLN A 83 -9.27 20.42 -4.55
CA GLN A 83 -9.43 20.38 -3.10
C GLN A 83 -8.08 20.19 -2.38
N GLU A 84 -7.21 19.34 -2.90
CA GLU A 84 -5.87 19.13 -2.34
C GLU A 84 -5.01 20.38 -2.48
N THR A 85 -5.09 21.07 -3.63
CA THR A 85 -4.41 22.36 -3.85
C THR A 85 -4.94 23.44 -2.90
N ALA A 86 -6.26 23.56 -2.75
CA ALA A 86 -6.86 24.54 -1.85
C ALA A 86 -6.48 24.29 -0.37
N ALA A 87 -6.46 23.02 0.05
CA ALA A 87 -6.01 22.64 1.39
C ALA A 87 -4.51 22.94 1.59
N LEU A 88 -3.69 22.70 0.57
CA LEU A 88 -2.26 23.01 0.59
C LEU A 88 -2.02 24.52 0.73
N VAL A 89 -2.66 25.32 -0.13
CA VAL A 89 -2.56 26.78 -0.10
C VAL A 89 -3.03 27.33 1.25
N ALA A 90 -4.10 26.77 1.82
CA ALA A 90 -4.57 27.16 3.15
C ALA A 90 -3.53 26.88 4.25
N LYS A 91 -2.82 25.75 4.20
CA LYS A 91 -1.73 25.46 5.16
C LYS A 91 -0.59 26.46 5.01
N VAL A 92 -0.16 26.71 3.78
CA VAL A 92 0.93 27.65 3.45
C VAL A 92 0.55 29.08 3.86
N LYS A 93 -0.71 29.49 3.68
CA LYS A 93 -1.21 30.82 4.08
C LYS A 93 -1.09 31.09 5.58
N ARG A 94 -1.04 30.05 6.43
CA ARG A 94 -0.77 30.19 7.87
C ARG A 94 0.70 30.46 8.18
N LEU A 95 1.60 30.06 7.28
CA LEU A 95 3.04 30.16 7.45
C LEU A 95 3.62 31.44 6.83
N ILE A 96 2.98 31.96 5.78
CA ILE A 96 3.40 33.17 5.08
C ILE A 96 2.23 33.87 4.40
N VAL A 97 2.34 35.19 4.22
CA VAL A 97 1.40 35.96 3.42
C VAL A 97 1.55 35.56 1.95
N LEU A 98 0.43 35.15 1.33
CA LEU A 98 0.35 34.72 -0.06
C LEU A 98 -0.38 35.76 -0.92
N PRO A 99 -0.04 35.91 -2.21
CA PRO A 99 -0.86 36.63 -3.17
C PRO A 99 -2.27 36.00 -3.28
N GLU A 100 -3.30 36.84 -3.36
CA GLU A 100 -4.71 36.39 -3.44
C GLU A 100 -5.35 36.68 -4.81
N ASP A 101 -4.67 37.47 -5.66
CA ASP A 101 -5.11 37.93 -6.98
C ASP A 101 -4.70 36.99 -8.13
N GLU A 102 -4.13 35.83 -7.79
CA GLU A 102 -3.76 34.79 -8.76
C GLU A 102 -3.83 33.37 -8.18
N GLU A 103 -4.04 32.40 -9.07
CA GLU A 103 -3.92 30.98 -8.74
C GLU A 103 -2.45 30.54 -8.89
N PRO A 104 -1.84 29.92 -7.87
CA PRO A 104 -0.47 29.45 -7.97
C PRO A 104 -0.36 28.16 -8.79
N THR A 105 0.77 27.98 -9.45
CA THR A 105 1.16 26.68 -10.02
C THR A 105 1.84 25.85 -8.96
N VAL A 106 1.35 24.63 -8.72
CA VAL A 106 1.93 23.70 -7.74
C VAL A 106 2.56 22.51 -8.46
N ALA A 107 3.82 22.21 -8.12
CA ALA A 107 4.56 21.06 -8.62
C ALA A 107 5.17 20.27 -7.45
N SER A 108 5.39 18.96 -7.65
CA SER A 108 6.11 18.14 -6.68
C SER A 108 7.57 17.98 -7.09
N ILE A 109 8.48 18.09 -6.13
CA ILE A 109 9.91 17.83 -6.35
C ILE A 109 10.13 16.33 -6.45
N LEU A 110 10.70 15.88 -7.57
CA LEU A 110 11.01 14.47 -7.83
C LEU A 110 12.49 14.15 -7.60
N ASP A 111 13.37 15.11 -7.84
CA ASP A 111 14.82 15.01 -7.64
C ASP A 111 15.37 16.29 -7.00
N ALA A 112 15.28 16.36 -5.67
CA ALA A 112 15.75 17.50 -4.90
C ALA A 112 17.27 17.65 -4.95
N GLU A 113 18.01 16.53 -4.96
CA GLU A 113 19.47 16.57 -4.97
C GLU A 113 20.02 17.12 -6.30
N GLY A 114 19.42 16.71 -7.42
CA GLY A 114 19.73 17.28 -8.74
C GLY A 114 19.43 18.79 -8.77
N LEU A 115 18.22 19.17 -8.38
CA LEU A 115 17.80 20.58 -8.41
C LEU A 115 18.61 21.49 -7.47
N ALA A 116 19.04 20.98 -6.31
CA ALA A 116 19.87 21.74 -5.37
C ALA A 116 21.28 22.04 -5.89
N LYS A 117 21.80 21.24 -6.84
CA LYS A 117 23.08 21.50 -7.51
C LYS A 117 22.96 22.64 -8.51
N ASP A 118 21.84 22.73 -9.20
CA ASP A 118 21.58 23.75 -10.23
C ASP A 118 21.10 25.08 -9.62
N GLN A 119 20.26 25.01 -8.58
CA GLN A 119 19.72 26.20 -7.91
C GLN A 119 19.77 26.05 -6.38
N PRO A 120 20.44 26.99 -5.67
CA PRO A 120 20.45 27.04 -4.21
C PRO A 120 19.06 27.18 -3.58
N PHE A 121 18.05 27.57 -4.36
CA PHE A 121 16.66 27.63 -3.91
C PHE A 121 16.13 26.27 -3.41
N TYR A 122 16.57 25.17 -4.01
CA TYR A 122 16.19 23.81 -3.63
C TYR A 122 17.06 23.22 -2.52
N LYS A 123 17.95 24.01 -1.92
CA LYS A 123 18.73 23.58 -0.76
C LYS A 123 17.79 23.16 0.37
N ASP A 124 18.14 22.06 1.05
CA ASP A 124 17.39 21.47 2.18
C ASP A 124 15.97 20.96 1.83
N SER A 125 15.64 20.92 0.53
CA SER A 125 14.41 20.33 0.00
C SER A 125 14.54 18.81 -0.13
N HIS A 126 13.41 18.11 -0.05
CA HIS A 126 13.34 16.66 -0.23
C HIS A 126 12.37 16.27 -1.34
N ASN A 127 12.53 15.04 -1.85
CA ASN A 127 11.58 14.48 -2.80
C ASN A 127 10.19 14.38 -2.15
N GLY A 128 9.17 14.89 -2.85
CA GLY A 128 7.80 15.00 -2.36
C GLY A 128 7.43 16.38 -1.83
N ASP A 129 8.40 17.27 -1.58
CA ASP A 129 8.14 18.68 -1.28
C ASP A 129 7.39 19.35 -2.44
N LYS A 130 6.61 20.38 -2.10
CA LYS A 130 5.74 21.09 -3.03
C LYS A 130 6.31 22.45 -3.35
N VAL A 131 6.57 22.70 -4.63
CA VAL A 131 6.95 24.02 -5.15
C VAL A 131 5.70 24.73 -5.60
N ILE A 132 5.50 25.94 -5.09
CA ILE A 132 4.34 26.79 -5.36
C ILE A 132 4.87 28.06 -6.01
N ILE A 133 4.44 28.32 -7.23
CA ILE A 133 4.92 29.45 -8.05
C ILE A 133 3.77 30.41 -8.32
N TYR A 134 3.99 31.65 -7.92
CA TYR A 134 3.16 32.82 -8.19
C TYR A 134 3.81 33.62 -9.31
N VAL A 135 3.20 33.59 -10.50
CA VAL A 135 3.80 34.13 -11.72
C VAL A 135 3.72 35.65 -11.75
N LYS A 136 2.57 36.23 -11.38
CA LYS A 136 2.39 37.69 -11.34
C LYS A 136 3.20 38.30 -10.21
N ALA A 137 3.19 37.69 -9.03
CA ALA A 137 3.97 38.17 -7.88
C ALA A 137 5.45 37.79 -7.94
N GLN A 138 5.89 37.05 -8.97
CA GLN A 138 7.26 36.56 -9.17
C GLN A 138 7.84 35.89 -7.93
N LYS A 139 7.06 35.03 -7.28
CA LYS A 139 7.42 34.40 -5.99
C LYS A 139 7.34 32.89 -6.11
N ALA A 140 8.41 32.21 -5.70
CA ALA A 140 8.43 30.77 -5.54
C ALA A 140 8.55 30.42 -4.06
N ILE A 141 7.85 29.35 -3.65
CA ILE A 141 7.80 28.84 -2.28
C ILE A 141 7.96 27.33 -2.33
N ILE A 142 8.90 26.79 -1.55
CA ILE A 142 8.99 25.35 -1.31
C ILE A 142 8.36 25.06 0.05
N TYR A 143 7.34 24.22 0.06
CA TYR A 143 6.66 23.78 1.27
C TYR A 143 6.79 22.27 1.43
N ASP A 144 7.14 21.83 2.63
CA ASP A 144 7.20 20.42 3.00
C ASP A 144 5.87 20.01 3.67
N PRO A 145 5.04 19.16 3.01
CA PRO A 145 3.76 18.74 3.56
C PRO A 145 3.85 17.83 4.79
N ASN A 146 4.98 17.16 4.99
CA ASN A 146 5.20 16.23 6.10
C ASN A 146 5.64 16.97 7.36
N ARG A 147 6.51 17.98 7.19
CA ARG A 147 7.03 18.81 8.29
C ARG A 147 6.18 20.06 8.56
N ASP A 148 5.20 20.37 7.70
CA ASP A 148 4.32 21.57 7.77
C ASP A 148 5.14 22.88 7.90
N LEU A 149 6.17 23.01 7.07
CA LEU A 149 7.07 24.18 7.08
C LEU A 149 7.42 24.64 5.68
N LEU A 150 7.84 25.90 5.57
CA LEU A 150 8.42 26.45 4.35
C LEU A 150 9.91 26.17 4.36
N VAL A 151 10.36 25.40 3.37
CA VAL A 151 11.78 25.07 3.19
C VAL A 151 12.52 26.29 2.65
N ASN A 152 11.97 26.94 1.62
CA ASN A 152 12.57 28.13 1.04
C ASN A 152 11.52 29.04 0.39
N VAL A 153 11.82 30.35 0.32
CA VAL A 153 10.98 31.36 -0.32
C VAL A 153 11.88 32.35 -1.06
N GLY A 154 11.58 32.59 -2.33
CA GLY A 154 12.46 33.42 -3.17
C GLY A 154 11.77 34.03 -4.38
N PRO A 155 12.42 34.99 -5.05
CA PRO A 155 11.95 35.51 -6.32
C PRO A 155 12.09 34.47 -7.42
N VAL A 156 11.20 34.51 -8.41
CA VAL A 156 11.31 33.70 -9.63
C VAL A 156 11.60 34.62 -10.82
N PHE A 157 12.61 34.27 -11.61
CA PHE A 157 12.94 34.97 -12.85
C PHE A 157 12.50 34.10 -14.02
N ILE A 158 11.39 34.46 -14.64
CA ILE A 158 10.93 33.78 -15.85
C ILE A 158 11.65 34.43 -17.02
N GLU A 159 12.63 33.72 -17.57
CA GLU A 159 13.17 34.08 -18.88
C GLU A 159 12.06 33.87 -19.90
N ASN A 160 11.54 34.97 -20.44
CA ASN A 160 10.50 34.97 -21.45
C ASN A 160 11.12 34.54 -22.79
N ARG A 161 11.54 33.28 -22.89
CA ARG A 161 11.81 32.65 -24.20
C ARG A 161 10.45 32.48 -24.85
N GLY A 162 10.09 33.47 -25.67
CA GLY A 162 8.84 33.53 -26.41
C GLY A 162 8.50 32.16 -27.00
N ALA A 163 7.22 31.80 -26.88
CA ALA A 163 6.65 30.55 -27.34
C ALA A 163 7.20 30.15 -28.72
N GLY A 164 8.21 29.28 -28.71
CA GLY A 164 8.68 28.60 -29.90
C GLY A 164 7.60 27.63 -30.31
N THR A 165 6.92 27.96 -31.40
CA THR A 165 6.07 27.06 -32.18
C THR A 165 6.70 25.66 -32.24
N PRO A 166 5.97 24.57 -31.96
CA PRO A 166 6.51 23.22 -32.11
C PRO A 166 6.94 23.04 -33.57
N ALA A 167 8.25 23.01 -33.82
CA ALA A 167 8.79 22.64 -35.12
C ALA A 167 8.39 21.17 -35.35
N ALA A 168 7.64 20.95 -36.44
CA ALA A 168 7.22 19.63 -36.88
C ALA A 168 8.40 18.65 -36.91
N SER A 169 8.20 17.51 -36.26
CA SER A 169 9.11 16.38 -36.29
C SER A 169 9.33 15.94 -37.75
N PRO A 170 10.58 15.79 -38.25
CA PRO A 170 10.81 15.16 -39.54
C PRO A 170 10.41 13.68 -39.44
N SER A 171 9.30 13.35 -40.08
CA SER A 171 8.86 11.98 -40.35
C SER A 171 9.95 11.27 -41.14
N ASN A 172 10.56 10.25 -40.53
CA ASN A 172 11.44 9.29 -41.19
C ASN A 172 10.73 8.71 -42.42
N ALA A 173 11.13 9.16 -43.60
CA ALA A 173 10.91 8.49 -44.86
C ALA A 173 12.27 8.38 -45.55
N THR A 174 12.86 7.18 -45.53
CA THR A 174 13.63 6.55 -46.62
C THR A 174 14.28 5.28 -46.06
N SER A 175 13.57 4.17 -46.17
CA SER A 175 14.13 2.82 -46.11
C SER A 175 13.45 2.03 -47.22
N ALA A 176 13.95 2.18 -48.44
CA ALA A 176 13.81 1.24 -49.54
C ALA A 176 14.61 1.77 -50.74
N THR A 177 15.81 1.21 -50.98
CA THR A 177 16.26 0.91 -52.34
C THR A 177 17.14 -0.34 -52.28
N THR A 178 16.55 -1.41 -52.78
CA THR A 178 17.12 -2.71 -53.12
C THR A 178 17.67 -2.65 -54.55
N THR A 179 18.74 -3.41 -54.81
CA THR A 179 19.20 -3.91 -56.13
C THR A 179 20.12 -3.01 -56.96
N GLU A 180 21.40 -3.37 -57.03
CA GLU A 180 21.99 -4.03 -58.21
C GLU A 180 23.18 -4.91 -57.81
#